data_AF-A0A8S8YL95-F1
#
_entry.id   AF-A0A8S8YL95-F1
#
_cell.length_a   1.000
_cell.length_b   1.000
_cell.length_c   1.000
_cell.angle_alpha   90.00
_cell.angle_beta   90.00
_cell.angle_gamma   90.00
#
_symmetry.space_group_name_H-M   'P 1'
#
loop_
_entity.id
_entity.type
_entity.pdbx_description
1 polymer ?
#
loop_
_entity_poly.entity_id
_entity_poly.type
_entity_poly.pdbx_seq_one_letter_code
_entity_poly.pdbx_strand_id
1 'polypeptide(L)'
;MASVDLVARLVDIAVFRGLCSLPGDQLALALSKGELRDKRPDEIPSLDRAFDIDAGKRNSWIGMMNSPWIGLRQDFFKIFHKSHLKKRQTVFDCCPIWPAQARSDAGKGVQCCILMCLLGRTISDIEDLYSDSTWVDAKAAVSSTQPDEYAESVVMSWMAQREDMGETLDPNKDARILPTMESHQTTADVLHRTLQTALLPELFLMVGRDWTEASAWGQGQWNLQKLLESGLPEVSE
;
A
#
# COMPACT_ATOMS: atom_id res chain seq x y z
N MET A 1 -0.08 20.28 -6.34
CA MET A 1 -0.84 19.03 -6.20
C MET A 1 -0.05 18.16 -5.26
N ALA A 2 -0.58 17.85 -4.07
CA ALA A 2 0.07 16.92 -3.17
C ALA A 2 0.03 15.54 -3.85
N SER A 3 1.21 15.05 -4.19
CA SER A 3 1.39 13.78 -4.90
C SER A 3 0.93 12.63 -3.99
N VAL A 4 0.17 11.68 -4.53
CA VAL A 4 -0.35 10.50 -3.80
C VAL A 4 0.77 9.50 -3.67
N ASP A 5 1.32 9.37 -2.47
CA ASP A 5 2.73 9.03 -2.37
C ASP A 5 3.08 7.76 -1.59
N LEU A 6 2.31 7.40 -0.57
CA LEU A 6 2.49 6.18 0.22
C LEU A 6 1.21 5.36 0.15
N VAL A 7 1.35 4.10 -0.24
CA VAL A 7 0.23 3.16 -0.35
C VAL A 7 0.54 1.94 0.50
N ALA A 8 -0.40 1.59 1.38
CA ALA A 8 -0.35 0.39 2.19
C ALA A 8 -1.47 -0.57 1.76
N ARG A 9 -1.14 -1.85 1.56
CA ARG A 9 -2.09 -2.88 1.13
C ARG A 9 -1.97 -4.13 1.99
N LEU A 10 -3.11 -4.69 2.37
CA LEU A 10 -3.18 -5.99 3.05
C LEU A 10 -3.34 -7.08 2.03
N VAL A 11 -2.36 -7.96 1.93
CA VAL A 11 -2.34 -9.02 0.93
C VAL A 11 -2.54 -10.38 1.58
N ASP A 12 -3.49 -11.13 1.03
CA ASP A 12 -3.73 -12.51 1.42
C ASP A 12 -2.57 -13.40 0.97
N ILE A 13 -1.94 -14.06 1.96
CA ILE A 13 -0.77 -14.89 1.73
C ILE A 13 -1.11 -16.10 0.85
N ALA A 14 -2.22 -16.79 1.10
CA ALA A 14 -2.56 -18.02 0.40
C ALA A 14 -2.84 -17.73 -1.08
N VAL A 15 -3.61 -16.68 -1.36
CA VAL A 15 -3.91 -16.24 -2.72
C VAL A 15 -2.66 -15.74 -3.42
N PHE A 16 -1.84 -14.92 -2.76
CA PHE A 16 -0.58 -14.42 -3.33
C PHE A 16 0.34 -15.58 -3.73
N ARG A 17 0.53 -16.58 -2.86
CA ARG A 17 1.31 -17.78 -3.19
C ARG A 17 0.70 -18.57 -4.35
N GLY A 18 -0.63 -18.69 -4.40
CA GLY A 18 -1.34 -19.31 -5.50
C GLY A 18 -1.04 -18.64 -6.85
N LEU A 19 -1.02 -17.30 -6.89
CA LEU A 19 -0.65 -16.53 -8.08
C LEU A 19 0.82 -16.73 -8.47
N CYS A 20 1.73 -16.66 -7.49
CA CYS A 20 3.17 -16.85 -7.71
C CYS A 20 3.52 -18.27 -8.20
N SER A 21 2.64 -19.25 -7.98
CA SER A 21 2.82 -20.63 -8.41
C SER A 21 2.46 -20.87 -9.88
N LEU A 22 1.76 -19.93 -10.52
CA LEU A 22 1.38 -20.04 -11.93
C LEU A 22 2.54 -19.59 -12.85
N PRO A 23 2.80 -20.31 -13.96
CA PRO A 23 3.63 -19.79 -15.04
C PRO A 23 3.08 -18.44 -15.53
N GLY A 24 3.96 -17.46 -15.77
CA GLY A 24 3.53 -16.08 -16.08
C GLY A 24 2.64 -15.96 -17.34
N ASP A 25 2.82 -16.83 -18.32
CA ASP A 25 1.97 -16.94 -19.52
C ASP A 25 0.56 -17.46 -19.18
N GLN A 26 0.47 -18.44 -18.29
CA GLN A 26 -0.82 -18.96 -17.79
C GLN A 26 -1.52 -17.94 -16.89
N LEU A 27 -0.78 -17.24 -16.04
CA LEU A 27 -1.31 -16.18 -15.20
C LEU A 27 -1.90 -15.05 -16.05
N ALA A 28 -1.14 -14.56 -17.04
CA ALA A 28 -1.61 -13.51 -17.93
C ALA A 28 -2.86 -13.93 -18.73
N LEU A 29 -2.90 -15.19 -19.18
CA LEU A 29 -4.06 -15.74 -19.88
C LEU A 29 -5.28 -15.83 -18.96
N ALA A 30 -5.12 -16.39 -17.77
CA ALA A 30 -6.20 -16.55 -16.78
C ALA A 30 -6.77 -15.19 -16.34
N LEU A 31 -5.90 -14.20 -16.11
CA LEU A 31 -6.32 -12.82 -15.85
C LEU A 31 -7.13 -12.28 -17.04
N SER A 32 -6.62 -12.37 -18.27
CA SER A 32 -7.29 -11.83 -19.47
C SER A 32 -8.68 -12.43 -19.74
N LYS A 33 -8.91 -13.66 -19.28
CA LYS A 33 -10.19 -14.36 -19.40
C LYS A 33 -11.10 -14.18 -18.18
N GLY A 34 -10.62 -13.52 -17.13
CA GLY A 34 -11.36 -13.36 -15.87
C GLY A 34 -11.49 -14.63 -15.05
N GLU A 35 -10.69 -15.68 -15.33
CA GLU A 35 -10.78 -17.01 -14.69
C GLU A 35 -10.35 -16.99 -13.21
N LEU A 36 -9.73 -15.90 -12.74
CA LEU A 36 -9.27 -15.78 -11.36
C LEU A 36 -10.27 -15.05 -10.46
N ARG A 37 -11.32 -14.41 -10.99
CA ARG A 37 -12.23 -13.54 -10.23
C ARG A 37 -12.76 -14.16 -8.94
N ASP A 38 -13.22 -15.40 -9.02
CA ASP A 38 -13.82 -16.11 -7.89
C ASP A 38 -12.78 -16.54 -6.83
N LYS A 39 -11.48 -16.38 -7.12
CA LYS A 39 -10.37 -16.63 -6.20
C LYS A 39 -9.87 -15.35 -5.51
N ARG A 40 -10.46 -14.18 -5.81
CA ARG A 40 -10.10 -12.94 -5.13
C ARG A 40 -10.60 -13.03 -3.68
N PRO A 41 -9.77 -12.67 -2.68
CA PRO A 41 -10.21 -12.57 -1.30
C PRO A 41 -11.40 -11.63 -1.13
N ASP A 42 -12.25 -11.93 -0.14
CA ASP A 42 -13.33 -11.06 0.27
C ASP A 42 -12.79 -9.70 0.76
N GLU A 43 -13.58 -8.65 0.60
CA GLU A 43 -13.24 -7.35 1.15
C GLU A 43 -13.38 -7.33 2.67
N ILE A 44 -12.51 -6.59 3.34
CA ILE A 44 -12.63 -6.35 4.77
C ILE A 44 -13.63 -5.20 4.95
N PRO A 45 -14.80 -5.40 5.59
CA PRO A 45 -15.89 -4.41 5.59
C PRO A 45 -15.53 -3.03 6.14
N SER A 46 -14.49 -2.94 6.97
CA SER A 46 -14.03 -1.70 7.59
C SER A 46 -12.91 -0.99 6.82
N LEU A 47 -12.52 -1.48 5.65
CA LEU A 47 -11.41 -0.95 4.86
C LEU A 47 -11.78 -0.83 3.38
N ASP A 48 -11.27 0.20 2.73
CA ASP A 48 -11.41 0.34 1.28
C ASP A 48 -10.58 -0.71 0.56
N ARG A 49 -11.13 -1.30 -0.50
CA ARG A 49 -10.40 -2.20 -1.40
C ARG A 49 -10.16 -1.53 -2.74
N ALA A 50 -8.97 -1.71 -3.31
CA ALA A 50 -8.69 -1.22 -4.66
C ALA A 50 -9.71 -1.80 -5.66
N PHE A 51 -10.18 -0.96 -6.59
CA PHE A 51 -11.11 -1.34 -7.65
C PHE A 51 -10.72 -2.67 -8.28
N ASP A 52 -11.73 -3.46 -8.66
CA ASP A 52 -11.53 -4.64 -9.48
C ASP A 52 -10.77 -4.23 -10.74
N ILE A 53 -9.47 -4.57 -10.81
CA ILE A 53 -8.74 -4.57 -12.08
C ILE A 53 -9.25 -5.78 -12.84
N ASP A 54 -10.45 -5.64 -13.38
CA ASP A 54 -11.00 -6.54 -14.35
C ASP A 54 -10.17 -6.40 -15.63
N ALA A 55 -9.39 -7.42 -15.94
CA ALA A 55 -8.80 -7.58 -17.27
C ALA A 55 -9.82 -7.91 -18.37
N GLY A 56 -11.11 -7.69 -18.10
CA GLY A 56 -12.23 -7.89 -19.02
C GLY A 56 -12.27 -6.92 -20.21
N LYS A 57 -11.39 -5.92 -20.28
CA LYS A 57 -11.15 -5.19 -21.53
C LYS A 57 -9.66 -5.26 -21.85
N ARG A 58 -9.30 -6.11 -22.83
CA ARG A 58 -8.02 -6.05 -23.55
C ARG A 58 -7.63 -4.59 -23.88
N ASN A 59 -8.62 -3.72 -24.10
CA ASN A 59 -8.47 -2.30 -24.42
C ASN A 59 -8.17 -1.38 -23.22
N SER A 60 -8.49 -1.74 -21.97
CA SER A 60 -7.99 -0.99 -20.79
C SER A 60 -6.54 -1.36 -20.50
N TRP A 61 -6.14 -2.60 -20.79
CA TRP A 61 -4.74 -3.05 -20.74
C TRP A 61 -3.92 -2.42 -21.87
N ILE A 62 -4.40 -2.47 -23.12
CA ILE A 62 -3.78 -1.79 -24.26
C ILE A 62 -3.84 -0.25 -24.11
N GLY A 63 -4.87 0.28 -23.45
CA GLY A 63 -5.00 1.70 -23.11
C GLY A 63 -3.99 2.14 -22.03
N MET A 64 -3.79 1.32 -20.99
CA MET A 64 -2.70 1.47 -20.02
C MET A 64 -1.32 1.36 -20.68
N MET A 65 -1.18 0.52 -21.71
CA MET A 65 0.05 0.41 -22.52
C MET A 65 0.33 1.66 -23.39
N ASN A 66 -0.69 2.48 -23.71
CA ASN A 66 -0.58 3.63 -24.62
C ASN A 66 -0.70 5.00 -23.95
N SER A 67 -1.07 5.09 -22.65
CA SER A 67 -1.05 6.34 -21.88
C SER A 67 0.40 6.80 -21.65
N PRO A 68 0.76 8.10 -21.51
CA PRO A 68 2.14 8.57 -21.32
C PRO A 68 2.67 8.57 -19.87
N TRP A 69 1.83 8.22 -18.89
CA TRP A 69 2.20 8.28 -17.47
C TRP A 69 2.65 6.94 -16.89
N ILE A 70 3.53 7.02 -15.90
CA ILE A 70 3.96 5.99 -14.94
C ILE A 70 5.20 5.17 -15.38
N GLY A 71 6.23 5.22 -14.51
CA GLY A 71 7.55 4.61 -14.61
C GLY A 71 7.58 3.07 -14.61
N LEU A 72 6.42 2.41 -14.54
CA LEU A 72 6.18 0.97 -14.76
C LEU A 72 6.55 0.49 -16.19
N ARG A 73 7.03 1.39 -17.05
CA ARG A 73 7.04 1.28 -18.51
C ARG A 73 8.28 0.61 -19.11
N GLN A 74 9.47 0.78 -18.54
CA GLN A 74 10.72 0.38 -19.22
C GLN A 74 11.21 -1.04 -18.87
N ASP A 75 10.76 -1.57 -17.75
CA ASP A 75 11.16 -2.89 -17.27
C ASP A 75 10.26 -4.02 -17.79
N PHE A 76 9.00 -3.69 -18.12
CA PHE A 76 7.99 -4.63 -18.62
C PHE A 76 8.47 -5.48 -19.82
N PHE A 77 9.22 -4.90 -20.77
CA PHE A 77 9.67 -5.61 -21.98
C PHE A 77 11.16 -6.01 -22.00
N LYS A 78 12.06 -5.28 -21.31
CA LYS A 78 13.50 -5.65 -21.25
C LYS A 78 13.76 -6.88 -20.38
N ILE A 79 12.86 -7.15 -19.42
CA ILE A 79 12.94 -8.30 -18.53
C ILE A 79 12.50 -9.59 -19.23
N PHE A 80 11.56 -9.50 -20.18
CA PHE A 80 10.97 -10.65 -20.85
C PHE A 80 11.95 -11.50 -21.67
N HIS A 81 13.06 -10.90 -22.15
CA HIS A 81 13.84 -11.52 -23.22
C HIS A 81 15.23 -12.06 -22.84
N LYS A 82 15.76 -11.72 -21.65
CA LYS A 82 17.12 -12.15 -21.25
C LYS A 82 17.14 -12.79 -19.86
N SER A 83 17.20 -14.12 -19.87
CA SER A 83 17.54 -15.05 -18.78
C SER A 83 16.35 -15.85 -18.21
N HIS A 84 16.60 -17.15 -18.02
CA HIS A 84 15.69 -18.14 -17.43
C HIS A 84 15.32 -17.89 -15.95
N LEU A 85 15.62 -16.71 -15.42
CA LEU A 85 15.27 -16.25 -14.06
C LEU A 85 14.38 -14.99 -14.07
N LYS A 86 14.02 -14.46 -15.24
CA LYS A 86 13.19 -13.25 -15.41
C LYS A 86 11.72 -13.51 -15.77
N LYS A 87 11.15 -14.65 -15.36
CA LYS A 87 9.73 -14.98 -15.58
C LYS A 87 8.78 -14.53 -14.46
N ARG A 88 9.30 -13.99 -13.34
CA ARG A 88 8.49 -13.69 -12.15
C ARG A 88 8.07 -12.22 -12.02
N GLN A 89 8.69 -11.28 -12.73
CA GLN A 89 8.50 -9.85 -12.49
C GLN A 89 7.11 -9.30 -12.90
N THR A 90 6.50 -9.80 -13.97
CA THR A 90 5.14 -9.39 -14.38
C THR A 90 4.06 -9.81 -13.39
N VAL A 91 4.31 -10.87 -12.63
CA VAL A 91 3.46 -11.27 -11.50
C VAL A 91 3.49 -10.19 -10.42
N PHE A 92 4.66 -9.57 -10.20
CA PHE A 92 4.92 -8.61 -9.12
C PHE A 92 4.37 -7.20 -9.35
N ASP A 93 4.23 -6.73 -10.59
CA ASP A 93 3.59 -5.44 -10.88
C ASP A 93 2.05 -5.48 -10.70
N CYS A 94 1.43 -6.66 -10.85
CA CYS A 94 -0.01 -6.89 -10.64
C CYS A 94 -0.35 -7.50 -9.26
N CYS A 95 0.64 -8.13 -8.62
CA CYS A 95 0.52 -8.84 -7.34
C CYS A 95 0.11 -8.01 -6.12
N PRO A 96 0.40 -6.71 -5.99
CA PRO A 96 -0.03 -6.00 -4.81
C PRO A 96 -1.47 -5.51 -4.90
N ILE A 97 -2.13 -5.55 -6.08
CA ILE A 97 -3.49 -4.99 -6.23
C ILE A 97 -4.54 -6.09 -6.12
N TRP A 98 -4.29 -7.23 -6.75
CA TRP A 98 -5.29 -8.27 -6.92
C TRP A 98 -5.57 -9.11 -5.64
N PRO A 99 -4.57 -9.69 -4.96
CA PRO A 99 -4.75 -10.37 -3.68
C PRO A 99 -4.91 -9.40 -2.50
N ALA A 100 -4.97 -8.08 -2.76
CA ALA A 100 -5.18 -7.12 -1.70
C ALA A 100 -6.65 -7.11 -1.24
N GLN A 101 -6.85 -7.36 0.05
CA GLN A 101 -8.14 -7.26 0.73
C GLN A 101 -8.49 -5.82 1.11
N ALA A 102 -7.46 -4.97 1.32
CA ALA A 102 -7.60 -3.58 1.72
C ALA A 102 -6.47 -2.68 1.17
N ARG A 103 -6.74 -1.38 1.08
CA ARG A 103 -5.86 -0.29 0.67
C ARG A 103 -6.05 0.91 1.61
N SER A 104 -4.95 1.53 2.01
CA SER A 104 -4.91 2.86 2.62
C SER A 104 -3.91 3.73 1.86
N ASP A 105 -4.30 4.94 1.49
CA ASP A 105 -3.42 5.92 0.85
C ASP A 105 -3.76 7.35 1.24
N ALA A 106 -2.71 8.16 1.39
CA ALA A 106 -2.80 9.59 1.62
C ALA A 106 -1.56 10.32 1.08
N GLY A 107 -1.63 11.65 1.02
CA GLY A 107 -0.47 12.48 0.68
C GLY A 107 0.62 12.36 1.76
N LYS A 108 1.91 12.41 1.37
CA LYS A 108 3.04 12.16 2.30
C LYS A 108 2.98 13.00 3.58
N GLY A 109 2.60 14.27 3.48
CA GLY A 109 2.55 15.15 4.65
C GLY A 109 1.60 14.64 5.73
N VAL A 110 0.38 14.26 5.33
CA VAL A 110 -0.64 13.70 6.23
C VAL A 110 -0.16 12.37 6.81
N GLN A 111 0.37 11.50 5.95
CA GLN A 111 0.86 10.18 6.35
C GLN A 111 2.07 10.24 7.30
N CYS A 112 2.99 11.21 7.10
CA CYS A 112 4.08 11.50 8.01
C CYS A 112 3.55 11.87 9.39
N CYS A 113 2.62 12.82 9.48
CA CYS A 113 2.05 13.26 10.76
C CYS A 113 1.38 12.10 11.50
N ILE A 114 0.61 11.28 10.78
CA ILE A 114 -0.06 10.08 11.29
C ILE A 114 0.97 9.08 11.86
N LEU A 115 1.98 8.71 11.08
CA LEU A 115 3.02 7.76 11.52
C LEU A 115 3.88 8.31 12.65
N MET A 116 4.25 9.60 12.63
CA MET A 116 4.98 10.25 13.71
C MET A 116 4.20 10.21 15.02
N CYS A 117 2.88 10.42 14.97
CA CYS A 117 2.00 10.31 16.12
C CYS A 117 1.97 8.87 16.67
N LEU A 118 1.86 7.86 15.80
CA LEU A 118 1.85 6.45 16.20
C LEU A 118 3.18 6.00 16.82
N LEU A 119 4.29 6.42 16.23
CA LEU A 119 5.64 6.00 16.61
C LEU A 119 6.21 6.83 17.78
N GLY A 120 5.57 7.95 18.14
CA GLY A 120 6.08 8.87 19.15
C GLY A 120 7.46 9.46 18.82
N ARG A 121 7.81 9.54 17.53
CA ARG A 121 9.12 10.04 17.06
C ARG A 121 8.97 10.94 15.84
N THR A 122 9.96 11.80 15.60
CA THR A 122 10.01 12.63 14.40
C THR A 122 10.57 11.86 13.21
N ILE A 123 9.92 11.97 12.05
CA ILE A 123 10.40 11.47 10.77
C ILE A 123 10.99 12.66 10.00
N SER A 124 12.32 12.79 10.02
CA SER A 124 13.04 13.90 9.37
C SER A 124 13.44 13.60 7.93
N ASP A 125 13.56 12.32 7.55
CA ASP A 125 13.81 11.88 6.18
C ASP A 125 12.57 11.14 5.66
N ILE A 126 12.11 11.54 4.49
CA ILE A 126 10.92 10.98 3.86
C ILE A 126 11.13 9.53 3.39
N GLU A 127 12.39 9.13 3.18
CA GLU A 127 12.74 7.75 2.85
C GLU A 127 12.48 6.80 4.04
N ASP A 128 12.44 7.33 5.26
CA ASP A 128 12.12 6.54 6.46
C ASP A 128 10.67 6.02 6.45
N LEU A 129 9.75 6.67 5.73
CA LEU A 129 8.39 6.15 5.51
C LEU A 129 8.35 4.80 4.77
N TYR A 130 9.45 4.41 4.14
CA TYR A 130 9.56 3.20 3.32
C TYR A 130 10.53 2.18 3.93
N SER A 131 11.10 2.49 5.11
CA SER A 131 12.03 1.61 5.81
C SER A 131 11.30 0.44 6.49
N ASP A 132 11.93 -0.74 6.46
CA ASP A 132 11.43 -1.94 7.15
C ASP A 132 11.17 -1.65 8.64
N SER A 133 12.06 -0.90 9.30
CA SER A 133 11.95 -0.55 10.71
C SER A 133 10.69 0.26 11.03
N THR A 134 10.34 1.25 10.21
CA THR A 134 9.16 2.10 10.44
C THR A 134 7.88 1.29 10.52
N TRP A 135 7.72 0.32 9.63
CA TRP A 135 6.51 -0.50 9.58
C TRP A 135 6.50 -1.63 10.59
N VAL A 136 7.67 -2.13 11.00
CA VAL A 136 7.78 -3.05 12.14
C VAL A 136 7.36 -2.35 13.43
N ASP A 137 7.89 -1.15 13.68
CA ASP A 137 7.57 -0.36 14.86
C ASP A 137 6.10 0.07 14.86
N ALA A 138 5.56 0.47 13.70
CA ALA A 138 4.15 0.86 13.57
C ALA A 138 3.20 -0.29 13.91
N LYS A 139 3.48 -1.51 13.43
CA LYS A 139 2.70 -2.70 13.78
C LYS A 139 2.81 -3.07 15.26
N ALA A 140 3.97 -2.85 15.89
CA ALA A 140 4.10 -3.06 17.32
C ALA A 140 3.27 -2.03 18.12
N ALA A 141 3.35 -0.76 17.73
CA ALA A 141 2.66 0.34 18.39
C ALA A 141 1.13 0.27 18.28
N VAL A 142 0.59 -0.17 17.13
CA VAL A 142 -0.87 -0.21 16.88
C VAL A 142 -1.64 -1.09 17.86
N SER A 143 -0.98 -2.08 18.47
CA SER A 143 -1.60 -3.02 19.42
C SER A 143 -1.99 -2.35 20.75
N SER A 144 -1.48 -1.15 21.02
CA SER A 144 -1.65 -0.42 22.29
C SER A 144 -2.77 0.62 22.27
N THR A 145 -3.43 0.85 21.14
CA THR A 145 -4.42 1.91 20.95
C THR A 145 -5.63 1.41 20.16
N GLN A 146 -6.78 2.06 20.34
CA GLN A 146 -7.95 1.84 19.49
C GLN A 146 -7.99 2.85 18.32
N PRO A 147 -8.67 2.52 17.20
CA PRO A 147 -8.72 3.39 16.02
C PRO A 147 -9.20 4.81 16.31
N ASP A 148 -10.31 4.96 17.06
CA ASP A 148 -10.91 6.26 17.37
C ASP A 148 -9.97 7.12 18.25
N GLU A 149 -9.41 6.53 19.32
CA GLU A 149 -8.46 7.20 20.23
C GLU A 149 -7.20 7.65 19.49
N TYR A 150 -6.71 6.82 18.57
CA TYR A 150 -5.56 7.14 17.74
C TYR A 150 -5.86 8.27 16.75
N ALA A 151 -7.00 8.23 16.06
CA ALA A 151 -7.39 9.25 15.11
C ALA A 151 -7.58 10.63 15.79
N GLU A 152 -8.16 10.65 16.99
CA GLU A 152 -8.24 11.86 17.82
C GLU A 152 -6.84 12.38 18.19
N SER A 153 -5.93 11.49 18.60
CA SER A 153 -4.54 11.86 18.96
C SER A 153 -3.80 12.50 17.79
N VAL A 154 -3.98 11.97 16.57
CA VAL A 154 -3.41 12.54 15.34
C VAL A 154 -3.94 13.96 15.11
N VAL A 155 -5.26 14.16 15.21
CA VAL A 155 -5.88 15.47 15.00
C VAL A 155 -5.37 16.49 16.03
N MET A 156 -5.29 16.11 17.31
CA MET A 156 -4.74 16.95 18.37
C MET A 156 -3.28 17.31 18.10
N SER A 157 -2.45 16.34 17.68
CA SER A 157 -1.05 16.58 17.33
C SER A 157 -0.91 17.52 16.14
N TRP A 158 -1.75 17.39 15.11
CA TRP A 158 -1.75 18.27 13.94
C TRP A 158 -2.16 19.70 14.30
N MET A 159 -3.19 19.88 15.14
CA MET A 159 -3.61 21.20 15.61
C MET A 159 -2.51 21.89 16.42
N ALA A 160 -1.90 21.17 17.37
CA ALA A 160 -0.80 21.70 18.17
C ALA A 160 0.37 22.16 17.30
N GLN A 161 0.74 21.36 16.29
CA GLN A 161 1.82 21.72 15.36
C GLN A 161 1.50 23.00 14.56
N ARG A 162 0.23 23.20 14.16
CA ARG A 162 -0.19 24.44 13.49
C ARG A 162 -0.08 25.65 14.40
N GLU A 163 -0.53 25.53 15.64
CA GLU A 163 -0.42 26.61 16.63
C GLU A 163 1.04 26.99 16.90
N ASP A 164 1.93 26.01 17.03
CA ASP A 164 3.37 26.22 17.20
C ASP A 164 4.00 26.97 16.02
N MET A 165 3.46 26.80 14.81
CA MET A 165 3.87 27.54 13.61
C MET A 165 3.23 28.94 13.50
N GLY A 166 2.35 29.32 14.43
CA GLY A 166 1.59 30.57 14.38
C GLY A 166 0.48 30.57 13.33
N GLU A 167 0.05 29.40 12.85
CA GLU A 167 -1.03 29.25 11.87
C GLU A 167 -2.40 29.35 12.54
N THR A 168 -3.40 29.83 11.80
CA THR A 168 -4.78 29.95 12.32
C THR A 168 -5.46 28.58 12.43
N LEU A 169 -6.24 28.41 13.50
CA LEU A 169 -7.23 27.34 13.69
C LEU A 169 -8.68 27.82 13.55
N ASP A 170 -8.91 29.10 13.27
CA ASP A 170 -10.25 29.65 13.02
C ASP A 170 -10.75 29.27 11.61
N PRO A 171 -11.80 28.43 11.47
CA PRO A 171 -12.34 28.03 10.18
C PRO A 171 -12.88 29.19 9.33
N ASN A 172 -13.21 30.33 9.97
CA ASN A 172 -13.64 31.53 9.26
C ASN A 172 -12.47 32.25 8.56
N LYS A 173 -11.25 32.05 9.06
CA LYS A 173 -10.02 32.61 8.49
C LYS A 173 -9.36 31.67 7.48
N ASP A 174 -9.51 30.36 7.68
CA ASP A 174 -9.04 29.34 6.74
C ASP A 174 -10.10 28.23 6.56
N ALA A 175 -10.81 28.29 5.44
CA ALA A 175 -11.86 27.33 5.10
C ALA A 175 -11.34 25.88 4.89
N ARG A 176 -10.01 25.67 4.82
CA ARG A 176 -9.43 24.33 4.66
C ARG A 176 -9.22 23.60 5.97
N ILE A 177 -9.37 24.25 7.12
CA ILE A 177 -9.13 23.64 8.43
C ILE A 177 -10.03 22.42 8.64
N LEU A 178 -11.34 22.56 8.47
CA LEU A 178 -12.29 21.46 8.71
C LEU A 178 -12.07 20.29 7.73
N PRO A 179 -11.95 20.51 6.39
CA PRO A 179 -11.63 19.41 5.47
C PRO A 179 -10.27 18.75 5.76
N THR A 180 -9.27 19.51 6.21
CA THR A 180 -7.94 18.96 6.52
C THR A 180 -7.99 18.12 7.80
N MET A 181 -8.74 18.57 8.82
CA MET A 181 -8.97 17.84 10.06
C MET A 181 -9.68 16.51 9.79
N GLU A 182 -10.77 16.55 9.01
CA GLU A 182 -11.50 15.35 8.59
C GLU A 182 -10.60 14.39 7.81
N SER A 183 -9.75 14.92 6.91
CA SER A 183 -8.77 14.09 6.19
C SER A 183 -7.77 13.41 7.13
N HIS A 184 -7.24 14.08 8.15
CA HIS A 184 -6.36 13.46 9.13
C HIS A 184 -7.09 12.38 9.94
N GLN A 185 -8.31 12.67 10.40
CA GLN A 185 -9.11 11.74 11.20
C GLN A 185 -9.42 10.46 10.43
N THR A 186 -10.01 10.59 9.24
CA THR A 186 -10.40 9.45 8.40
C THR A 186 -9.19 8.64 7.95
N THR A 187 -8.09 9.31 7.55
CA THR A 187 -6.87 8.60 7.13
C THR A 187 -6.23 7.84 8.30
N ALA A 188 -6.19 8.46 9.49
CA ALA A 188 -5.62 7.84 10.68
C ALA A 188 -6.41 6.60 11.10
N ASP A 189 -7.74 6.68 11.13
CA ASP A 189 -8.60 5.53 11.44
C ASP A 189 -8.36 4.38 10.44
N VAL A 190 -8.38 4.67 9.13
CA VAL A 190 -8.18 3.66 8.09
C VAL A 190 -6.79 3.02 8.17
N LEU A 191 -5.74 3.83 8.37
CA LEU A 191 -4.37 3.29 8.51
C LEU A 191 -4.26 2.40 9.76
N HIS A 192 -4.84 2.83 10.87
CA HIS A 192 -4.79 2.09 12.13
C HIS A 192 -5.48 0.73 12.00
N ARG A 193 -6.71 0.71 11.48
CA ARG A 193 -7.43 -0.54 11.16
C ARG A 193 -6.64 -1.42 10.20
N THR A 194 -5.99 -0.82 9.20
CA THR A 194 -5.11 -1.54 8.27
C THR A 194 -3.97 -2.22 9.02
N LEU A 195 -3.27 -1.48 9.89
CA LEU A 195 -2.15 -1.99 10.69
C LEU A 195 -2.58 -3.06 11.70
N GLN A 196 -3.72 -2.90 12.37
CA GLN A 196 -4.28 -3.91 13.27
C GLN A 196 -4.61 -5.19 12.50
N THR A 197 -5.24 -5.07 11.33
CA THR A 197 -5.60 -6.23 10.50
C THR A 197 -4.35 -6.90 9.92
N ALA A 198 -3.27 -6.16 9.66
CA ALA A 198 -1.97 -6.71 9.26
C ALA A 198 -1.29 -7.58 10.32
N LEU A 199 -1.81 -7.65 11.54
CA LEU A 199 -1.33 -8.56 12.58
C LEU A 199 -1.86 -9.99 12.41
N LEU A 200 -2.88 -10.19 11.58
CA LEU A 200 -3.42 -11.51 11.26
C LEU A 200 -2.39 -12.33 10.47
N PRO A 201 -2.15 -13.61 10.85
CA PRO A 201 -1.08 -14.43 10.27
C PRO A 201 -1.30 -14.79 8.79
N GLU A 202 -2.53 -14.71 8.29
CA GLU A 202 -2.90 -14.95 6.90
C GLU A 202 -2.64 -13.75 5.97
N LEU A 203 -2.32 -12.58 6.54
CA LEU A 203 -2.09 -11.34 5.82
C LEU A 203 -0.64 -10.89 5.94
N PHE A 204 -0.16 -10.20 4.92
CA PHE A 204 1.03 -9.37 5.04
C PHE A 204 0.78 -7.96 4.52
N LEU A 205 1.46 -7.00 5.16
CA LEU A 205 1.44 -5.61 4.75
C LEU A 205 2.43 -5.37 3.62
N MET A 206 1.95 -4.81 2.53
CA MET A 206 2.76 -4.38 1.41
C MET A 206 2.66 -2.87 1.23
N VAL A 207 3.78 -2.20 1.41
CA VAL A 207 3.89 -0.74 1.36
C VAL A 207 4.77 -0.33 0.19
N GLY A 208 4.39 0.72 -0.54
CA GLY A 208 5.20 1.29 -1.61
C GLY A 208 4.69 2.64 -2.09
N ARG A 209 5.25 3.10 -3.22
CA ARG A 209 4.81 4.31 -3.93
C ARG A 209 4.17 3.91 -5.25
N ASP A 210 3.07 4.55 -5.61
CA ASP A 210 2.35 4.24 -6.85
C ASP A 210 3.18 4.51 -8.13
N TRP A 211 4.29 5.26 -8.07
CA TRP A 211 5.22 5.46 -9.21
C TRP A 211 6.60 4.80 -9.07
N THR A 212 6.89 4.08 -7.98
CA THR A 212 8.17 3.35 -7.85
C THR A 212 8.11 1.99 -8.52
N GLU A 213 9.29 1.46 -8.87
CA GLU A 213 9.43 0.09 -9.35
C GLU A 213 8.87 -0.91 -8.33
N ALA A 214 8.26 -2.01 -8.81
CA ALA A 214 7.69 -3.03 -7.92
C ALA A 214 8.73 -3.66 -6.98
N SER A 215 10.02 -3.71 -7.37
CA SER A 215 11.12 -4.13 -6.50
C SER A 215 11.17 -3.39 -5.17
N ALA A 216 10.76 -2.12 -5.15
CA ALA A 216 10.73 -1.27 -3.96
C ALA A 216 9.48 -1.47 -3.07
N TRP A 217 8.55 -2.34 -3.45
CA TRP A 217 7.33 -2.60 -2.68
C TRP A 217 7.52 -3.72 -1.66
N GLY A 218 6.82 -3.60 -0.54
CA GLY A 218 6.78 -4.60 0.51
C GLY A 218 7.86 -4.40 1.57
N GLN A 219 7.67 -5.06 2.71
CA GLN A 219 8.45 -4.87 3.93
C GLN A 219 8.96 -6.22 4.45
N GLY A 220 10.14 -6.24 5.07
CA GLY A 220 10.71 -7.43 5.71
C GLY A 220 10.92 -8.58 4.71
N GLN A 221 10.48 -9.79 5.06
CA GLN A 221 10.56 -10.99 4.20
C GLN A 221 9.64 -10.92 2.97
N TRP A 222 8.62 -10.04 3.00
CA TRP A 222 7.62 -9.88 1.95
C TRP A 222 7.94 -8.73 0.97
N ASN A 223 9.14 -8.18 1.04
CA ASN A 223 9.63 -7.22 0.04
C ASN A 223 9.83 -7.91 -1.33
N LEU A 224 9.28 -7.33 -2.40
CA LEU A 224 9.22 -7.99 -3.70
C LEU A 224 10.60 -8.25 -4.32
N GLN A 225 11.59 -7.37 -4.09
CA GLN A 225 12.96 -7.65 -4.50
C GLN A 225 13.53 -8.88 -3.78
N LYS A 226 13.33 -8.98 -2.46
CA LYS A 226 13.77 -10.16 -1.68
C LYS A 226 13.07 -11.42 -2.15
N LEU A 227 11.77 -11.35 -2.48
CA LEU A 227 11.02 -12.49 -3.03
C LEU A 227 11.54 -12.96 -4.39
N LEU A 228 12.00 -12.03 -5.23
CA LEU A 228 12.62 -12.34 -6.51
C LEU A 228 13.98 -13.05 -6.34
N GLU A 229 14.77 -12.60 -5.36
CA GLU A 229 16.11 -13.12 -5.09
C GLU A 229 16.08 -14.45 -4.35
N SER A 230 15.19 -14.59 -3.36
CA SER A 230 15.20 -15.68 -2.38
C SER A 230 13.99 -16.62 -2.48
N GLY A 231 12.95 -16.27 -3.24
CA GLY A 231 11.70 -17.01 -3.29
C GLY A 231 10.69 -16.60 -2.22
N LEU A 232 9.59 -17.35 -2.12
CA LEU A 232 8.53 -17.08 -1.12
C LEU A 232 9.02 -17.49 0.29
N PRO A 233 8.69 -16.73 1.34
CA PRO A 233 9.02 -17.11 2.70
C PRO A 233 8.30 -18.41 3.08
N GLU A 234 8.91 -19.24 3.92
CA GLU A 234 8.22 -20.38 4.52
C GLU A 234 7.15 -19.88 5.51
N VAL A 235 5.99 -20.54 5.58
CA VAL A 235 5.07 -20.31 6.71
C VAL A 235 5.64 -21.10 7.86
N SER A 236 5.96 -20.44 8.97
CA SER A 236 6.12 -21.16 10.23
C SER A 236 4.77 -21.80 10.58
N GLU A 237 4.74 -23.13 10.58
CA GLU A 237 3.59 -23.97 10.97
C GLU A 237 3.07 -23.65 12.38
#